data_AF-A4AF80-F1
#
_entry.id   AF-A4AF80-F1
#
_cell.length_a   1.000
_cell.length_b   1.000
_cell.length_c   1.000
_cell.angle_alpha   90.00
_cell.angle_beta   90.00
_cell.angle_gamma   90.00
#
_symmetry.space_group_name_H-M   'P 1'
#
loop_
_entity.id
_entity.type
_entity.pdbx_description
1 polymer ?
#
loop_
_entity_poly.entity_id
_entity_poly.type
_entity_poly.pdbx_seq_one_letter_code
_entity_poly.pdbx_strand_id
1 'polypeptide(L)'
;MQGKNEVWSDDEVRRAVESYLAMLKLEIEGIPFVKSHANAKLRESLNNRSKGSVEFKFQNISAVMVRSHRTPIRGYKPAANAQALLAAAVSEALTANPALDAAAAARFDPKDWLWFNL
;
A
#
# COMPACT_ATOMS: atom_id res chain seq x y z
N MET A 1 -20.08 -7.05 19.67
CA MET A 1 -20.15 -8.25 18.78
C MET A 1 -20.26 -7.71 17.36
N GLN A 2 -19.44 -8.00 16.35
CA GLN A 2 -18.51 -9.09 16.07
C GLN A 2 -17.44 -8.48 15.15
N GLY A 3 -16.16 -8.59 15.51
CA GLY A 3 -15.04 -8.23 14.63
C GLY A 3 -14.94 -9.26 13.51
N LYS A 4 -15.84 -9.14 12.52
CA LYS A 4 -15.74 -9.91 11.28
C LYS A 4 -14.65 -9.27 10.44
N ASN A 5 -13.68 -10.07 10.02
CA ASN A 5 -12.87 -9.81 8.85
C ASN A 5 -13.83 -9.58 7.67
N GLU A 6 -14.32 -8.35 7.50
CA GLU A 6 -15.09 -7.98 6.34
C GLU A 6 -14.18 -8.15 5.13
N VAL A 7 -14.55 -9.09 4.27
CA VAL A 7 -13.87 -9.39 3.01
C VAL A 7 -13.75 -8.10 2.22
N TRP A 8 -12.52 -7.69 1.89
CA TRP A 8 -12.27 -6.57 0.97
C TRP A 8 -12.67 -7.00 -0.43
N SER A 9 -13.55 -6.25 -1.08
CA SER A 9 -13.89 -6.50 -2.49
C SER A 9 -12.71 -6.11 -3.38
N ASP A 10 -12.68 -6.65 -4.60
CA ASP A 10 -11.65 -6.29 -5.60
C ASP A 10 -11.64 -4.78 -5.88
N ASP A 11 -12.81 -4.13 -5.85
CA ASP A 11 -12.93 -2.68 -6.01
C ASP A 11 -12.28 -1.92 -4.85
N GLU A 12 -12.55 -2.33 -3.61
CA GLU A 12 -11.92 -1.72 -2.44
C GLU A 12 -10.41 -1.96 -2.41
N VAL A 13 -9.95 -3.15 -2.86
CA VAL A 13 -8.52 -3.45 -2.99
C VAL A 13 -7.87 -2.51 -4.00
N ARG A 14 -8.46 -2.36 -5.19
CA ARG A 14 -7.92 -1.48 -6.24
C ARG A 14 -7.83 -0.04 -5.79
N ARG A 15 -8.89 0.51 -5.18
CA ARG A 15 -8.92 1.88 -4.64
C ARG A 15 -7.85 2.10 -3.56
N ALA A 16 -7.62 1.09 -2.70
CA ALA A 16 -6.57 1.16 -1.70
C ALA A 16 -5.18 1.15 -2.34
N VAL A 17 -4.94 0.32 -3.36
CA VAL A 17 -3.67 0.31 -4.11
C VAL A 17 -3.44 1.64 -4.82
N GLU A 18 -4.45 2.19 -5.51
CA GLU A 18 -4.38 3.50 -6.18
C GLU A 18 -4.06 4.62 -5.19
N SER A 19 -4.76 4.68 -4.05
CA SER A 19 -4.54 5.66 -3.00
C SER A 19 -3.12 5.55 -2.43
N TYR A 20 -2.63 4.33 -2.21
CA TYR A 20 -1.27 4.08 -1.75
C TYR A 20 -0.24 4.55 -2.78
N LEU A 21 -0.36 4.15 -4.05
CA LEU A 21 0.60 4.52 -5.09
C LEU A 21 0.60 6.03 -5.39
N ALA A 22 -0.56 6.70 -5.27
CA ALA A 22 -0.63 8.15 -5.36
C ALA A 22 0.18 8.84 -4.25
N MET A 23 0.08 8.35 -3.01
CA MET A 23 0.92 8.85 -1.91
C MET A 23 2.40 8.52 -2.11
N LEU A 24 2.73 7.32 -2.60
CA LEU A 24 4.10 6.92 -2.86
C LEU A 24 4.76 7.81 -3.92
N LYS A 25 4.02 8.17 -4.97
CA LYS A 25 4.47 9.11 -5.98
C LYS A 25 4.84 10.46 -5.36
N LEU A 26 3.97 11.01 -4.51
CA LEU A 26 4.23 12.26 -3.80
C LEU A 26 5.48 12.15 -2.90
N GLU A 27 5.64 11.04 -2.17
CA GLU A 27 6.83 10.80 -1.33
C GLU A 27 8.12 10.75 -2.16
N ILE A 28 8.08 10.07 -3.30
CA ILE A 28 9.18 9.98 -4.26
C ILE A 28 9.53 11.36 -4.84
N GLU A 29 8.53 12.17 -5.16
CA GLU A 29 8.71 13.52 -5.70
C GLU A 29 9.12 14.55 -4.62
N GLY A 30 9.17 14.15 -3.34
CA GLY A 30 9.45 15.05 -2.22
C GLY A 30 8.32 16.04 -1.93
N ILE A 31 7.11 15.76 -2.45
CA ILE A 31 5.93 16.61 -2.25
C ILE A 31 5.27 16.23 -0.91
N PRO A 32 5.11 17.17 0.04
CA PRO A 32 4.48 16.88 1.32
C PRO A 32 3.03 16.41 1.17
N PHE A 33 2.64 15.40 1.94
CA PHE A 33 1.27 14.93 2.03
C PHE A 33 0.93 14.45 3.44
N VAL A 34 -0.37 14.39 3.76
CA VAL A 34 -0.85 13.95 5.06
C VAL A 34 -1.57 12.61 4.93
N LYS A 35 -0.98 11.56 5.50
CA LYS A 35 -1.51 10.18 5.45
C LYS A 35 -2.94 10.06 5.97
N SER A 36 -3.29 10.80 7.02
CA SER A 36 -4.64 10.79 7.58
C SER A 36 -5.67 11.41 6.63
N HIS A 37 -5.29 12.41 5.81
CA HIS A 37 -6.17 12.97 4.79
C HIS A 37 -6.40 11.99 3.65
N ALA A 38 -5.35 11.34 3.15
CA ALA A 38 -5.50 10.30 2.12
C ALA A 38 -6.36 9.13 2.60
N ASN A 39 -6.18 8.69 3.85
CA ASN A 39 -7.03 7.67 4.48
C ASN A 39 -8.49 8.14 4.57
N ALA A 40 -8.74 9.36 5.06
CA ALA A 40 -10.09 9.91 5.15
C ALA A 40 -10.78 9.97 3.79
N LYS A 41 -10.09 10.51 2.78
CA LYS A 41 -10.58 10.58 1.40
C LYS A 41 -10.87 9.20 0.82
N LEU A 42 -10.00 8.21 1.04
CA LEU A 42 -10.23 6.85 0.58
C LEU A 42 -11.52 6.28 1.21
N ARG A 43 -11.70 6.44 2.52
CA ARG A 43 -12.87 5.91 3.26
C ARG A 43 -14.20 6.47 2.76
N GLU A 44 -14.26 7.67 2.21
CA GLU A 44 -15.47 8.23 1.58
C GLU A 44 -15.99 7.35 0.42
N SER A 45 -15.10 6.55 -0.19
CA SER A 45 -15.43 5.66 -1.30
C SER A 45 -15.47 4.17 -0.92
N LEU A 46 -15.29 3.83 0.36
CA LEU A 46 -15.29 2.45 0.84
C LEU A 46 -16.55 2.14 1.65
N ASN A 47 -16.91 0.86 1.73
CA ASN A 47 -18.11 0.44 2.46
C ASN A 47 -17.87 0.42 3.97
N ASN A 48 -18.00 1.57 4.63
CA ASN A 48 -17.89 1.75 6.09
C ASN A 48 -16.57 1.23 6.71
N ARG A 49 -15.48 1.21 5.93
CA ARG A 49 -14.17 0.80 6.44
C ARG A 49 -13.67 1.76 7.50
N SER A 50 -13.20 1.21 8.62
CA SER A 50 -12.59 2.00 9.68
C SER A 50 -11.22 2.54 9.27
N LYS A 51 -10.77 3.63 9.91
CA LYS A 51 -9.42 4.18 9.73
C LYS A 51 -8.34 3.11 9.90
N GLY A 52 -8.44 2.31 10.97
CA GLY A 52 -7.48 1.24 11.27
C GLY A 52 -7.49 0.12 10.23
N SER A 53 -8.65 -0.22 9.66
CA SER A 53 -8.74 -1.20 8.57
C SER A 53 -7.97 -0.74 7.33
N VAL A 54 -8.10 0.54 6.97
CA VAL A 54 -7.36 1.14 5.86
C VAL A 54 -5.85 1.22 6.14
N GLU A 55 -5.44 1.61 7.36
CA GLU A 55 -4.02 1.63 7.74
C GLU A 55 -3.41 0.22 7.68
N PHE A 56 -4.13 -0.79 8.16
CA PHE A 56 -3.71 -2.18 8.05
C PHE A 56 -3.65 -2.64 6.58
N LYS A 57 -4.58 -2.21 5.72
CA LYS A 57 -4.51 -2.47 4.28
C LYS A 57 -3.26 -1.87 3.64
N PHE A 58 -2.90 -0.63 4.00
CA PHE A 58 -1.65 0.00 3.54
C PHE A 58 -0.41 -0.74 4.03
N GLN A 59 -0.39 -1.26 5.26
CA GLN A 59 0.71 -2.12 5.74
C GLN A 59 0.83 -3.43 4.96
N ASN A 60 -0.30 -4.03 4.56
CA ASN A 60 -0.28 -5.20 3.68
C ASN A 60 0.26 -4.84 2.28
N ILE A 61 -0.05 -3.65 1.75
CA ILE A 61 0.54 -3.17 0.49
C ILE A 61 2.05 -2.96 0.64
N SER A 62 2.52 -2.35 1.74
CA SER A 62 3.95 -2.22 2.02
C SER A 62 4.67 -3.57 2.02
N ALA A 63 4.05 -4.62 2.55
CA ALA A 63 4.60 -5.97 2.52
C ALA A 63 4.75 -6.52 1.10
N VAL A 64 3.78 -6.27 0.22
CA VAL A 64 3.90 -6.64 -1.20
C VAL A 64 5.03 -5.85 -1.87
N MET A 65 5.10 -4.53 -1.65
CA MET A 65 6.15 -3.68 -2.21
C MET A 65 7.55 -4.20 -1.86
N VAL A 66 7.78 -4.50 -0.57
CA VAL A 66 9.06 -5.02 -0.08
C VAL A 66 9.38 -6.39 -0.68
N ARG A 67 8.42 -7.33 -0.70
CA ARG A 67 8.59 -8.65 -1.33
C ARG A 67 8.90 -8.58 -2.81
N SER A 68 8.52 -7.50 -3.47
CA SER A 68 8.83 -7.29 -4.89
C SER A 68 10.01 -6.34 -5.12
N HIS A 69 10.81 -6.02 -4.09
CA HIS A 69 11.98 -5.14 -4.18
C HIS A 69 11.67 -3.70 -4.59
N ARG A 70 10.51 -3.17 -4.17
CA ARG A 70 10.15 -1.75 -4.33
C ARG A 70 10.10 -1.08 -2.97
N THR A 71 10.53 0.18 -2.89
CA THR A 71 10.38 0.93 -1.65
C THR A 71 8.89 1.11 -1.30
N PRO A 72 8.46 0.82 -0.06
CA PRO A 72 7.15 1.21 0.43
C PRO A 72 7.14 2.68 0.88
N ILE A 73 5.96 3.19 1.21
CA ILE A 73 5.81 4.49 1.88
C ILE A 73 6.39 4.39 3.29
N ARG A 74 7.27 5.33 3.64
CA ARG A 74 7.88 5.37 4.98
C ARG A 74 6.81 5.46 6.06
N GLY A 75 6.94 4.65 7.11
CA GLY A 75 6.02 4.67 8.27
C GLY A 75 4.78 3.79 8.14
N TYR A 76 4.48 3.21 6.97
CA TYR A 76 3.61 2.04 6.89
C TYR A 76 4.44 0.78 7.00
N LYS A 77 4.62 0.27 8.22
CA LYS A 77 5.38 -0.95 8.50
C LYS A 77 4.76 -2.14 7.74
N PRO A 78 5.52 -2.88 6.91
CA PRO A 78 5.06 -4.11 6.28
C PRO A 78 4.37 -5.07 7.25
N ALA A 79 3.16 -5.52 6.92
CA ALA A 79 2.45 -6.56 7.66
C ALA A 79 3.00 -7.95 7.29
N ALA A 80 3.03 -8.88 8.25
CA ALA A 80 3.60 -10.22 8.01
C ALA A 80 2.79 -11.06 7.00
N ASN A 81 1.47 -10.85 6.93
CA ASN A 81 0.52 -11.74 6.25
C ASN A 81 -0.19 -11.06 5.06
N ALA A 82 0.55 -10.70 4.01
CA ALA A 82 -0.04 -10.21 2.77
C ALA A 82 -0.72 -11.35 1.98
N GLN A 83 -1.99 -11.18 1.64
CA GLN A 83 -2.78 -12.15 0.87
C GLN A 83 -2.45 -12.09 -0.64
N ALA A 84 -2.54 -13.23 -1.34
CA ALA A 84 -2.19 -13.35 -2.77
C ALA A 84 -2.94 -12.39 -3.71
N LEU A 85 -4.23 -12.13 -3.45
CA LEU A 85 -5.05 -11.22 -4.26
C LEU A 85 -4.53 -9.76 -4.25
N LEU A 86 -3.94 -9.35 -3.13
CA LEU A 86 -3.33 -8.03 -3.03
C LEU A 86 -2.07 -7.90 -3.89
N ALA A 87 -1.29 -8.97 -4.00
CA ALA A 87 -0.06 -8.97 -4.79
C ALA A 87 -0.35 -8.75 -6.29
N ALA A 88 -1.40 -9.38 -6.82
CA ALA A 88 -1.82 -9.21 -8.20
C ALA A 88 -2.23 -7.75 -8.49
N ALA A 89 -3.09 -7.16 -7.66
CA ALA A 89 -3.55 -5.78 -7.83
C ALA A 89 -2.39 -4.75 -7.75
N VAL A 90 -1.44 -4.94 -6.84
CA VAL A 90 -0.24 -4.08 -6.75
C VAL A 90 0.63 -4.23 -7.99
N SER A 91 0.87 -5.47 -8.43
CA SER A 91 1.69 -5.74 -9.63
C SER A 91 1.08 -5.13 -10.89
N GLU A 92 -0.25 -5.25 -11.07
CA GLU A 92 -0.98 -4.65 -12.18
C GLU A 92 -0.85 -3.13 -12.16
N ALA A 93 -1.07 -2.50 -11.01
CA ALA A 93 -1.00 -1.05 -10.88
C ALA A 93 0.42 -0.49 -11.11
N LEU A 94 1.46 -1.21 -10.68
CA LEU A 94 2.85 -0.85 -10.98
C LEU A 94 3.18 -1.02 -12.47
N THR A 95 2.71 -2.11 -13.09
CA THR A 95 2.92 -2.36 -14.53
C THR A 95 2.25 -1.27 -15.39
N ALA A 96 1.08 -0.79 -14.96
CA ALA A 96 0.38 0.33 -15.59
C ALA A 96 1.08 1.69 -15.39
N ASN A 97 2.06 1.79 -14.47
CA ASN A 97 2.81 3.00 -14.18
C ASN A 97 4.33 2.73 -14.12
N PRO A 98 4.97 2.46 -15.27
CA PRO A 98 6.36 2.02 -15.32
C PRO A 98 7.36 3.03 -14.76
N ALA A 99 7.05 4.33 -14.85
CA ALA A 99 7.89 5.38 -14.26
C ALA A 99 7.91 5.31 -12.73
N LEU A 100 6.73 5.10 -12.11
CA LEU A 100 6.63 4.93 -10.66
C LEU A 100 7.29 3.61 -10.21
N ASP A 101 7.09 2.53 -10.95
CA ASP A 101 7.73 1.24 -10.64
C ASP A 101 9.25 1.35 -10.67
N ALA A 102 9.82 1.90 -11.74
CA ALA A 102 11.25 2.12 -11.85
C ALA A 102 11.79 3.02 -10.73
N ALA A 103 11.08 4.10 -10.39
CA ALA A 103 11.48 5.00 -9.32
C ALA A 103 11.39 4.37 -7.92
N ALA A 104 10.45 3.46 -7.71
CA ALA A 104 10.32 2.72 -6.45
C ALA A 104 11.39 1.62 -6.33
N ALA A 105 11.74 0.96 -7.43
CA ALA A 105 12.82 -0.02 -7.49
C ALA A 105 14.19 0.65 -7.28
N ALA A 106 14.45 1.79 -7.93
CA ALA A 106 15.70 2.53 -7.80
C ALA A 106 15.97 3.05 -6.37
N ARG A 107 14.92 3.25 -5.57
CA ARG A 107 15.01 3.69 -4.17
C ARG A 107 15.03 2.55 -3.16
N PHE A 108 14.84 1.31 -3.58
CA PHE A 108 14.80 0.19 -2.66
C PHE A 108 16.21 -0.17 -2.17
N ASP A 109 16.48 0.01 -0.88
CA ASP A 109 17.65 -0.56 -0.22
C ASP A 109 17.21 -1.78 0.62
N PRO A 110 17.68 -3.01 0.30
CA PRO A 110 17.40 -4.20 1.09
C PRO A 110 17.77 -4.05 2.58
N LYS A 111 18.77 -3.23 2.91
CA LYS A 111 19.25 -3.04 4.29
C LYS A 111 18.18 -2.43 5.20
N ASP A 112 17.30 -1.60 4.65
CA ASP A 112 16.20 -0.98 5.38
C ASP A 112 15.16 -2.01 5.85
N TRP A 113 15.17 -3.21 5.24
CA TRP A 113 14.14 -4.23 5.40
C TRP A 113 14.68 -5.58 5.87
N LEU A 114 15.94 -5.69 6.29
CA LEU A 114 16.56 -6.95 6.75
C LEU A 114 15.83 -7.65 7.91
N TRP A 115 15.05 -6.91 8.70
CA TRP A 115 14.24 -7.42 9.80
C TRP A 115 12.85 -7.94 9.36
N PHE A 116 12.50 -7.76 8.08
CA PHE A 116 11.29 -8.28 7.46
C PHE A 116 11.65 -9.51 6.62
N ASN A 117 11.13 -10.68 7.01
CA ASN A 117 11.42 -11.96 6.32
C ASN A 117 10.96 -11.89 4.85
N LEU A 118 11.90 -11.61 3.95
CA LEU A 118 11.76 -11.73 2.49
C LEU A 118 11.75 -13.21 2.08
#